data_AF-A0A2J8VF61-F1
#
_entry.id   AF-A0A2J8VF61-F1
#
_cell.length_a   1.000
_cell.length_b   1.000
_cell.length_c   1.000
_cell.angle_alpha   90.00
_cell.angle_beta   90.00
_cell.angle_gamma   90.00
#
_symmetry.space_group_name_H-M   'P 1'
#
loop_
_entity.id
_entity.type
_entity.pdbx_description
1 polymer ?
#
loop_
_entity_poly.entity_id
_entity_poly.type
_entity_poly.pdbx_seq_one_letter_code
_entity_poly.pdbx_strand_id
1 'polypeptide(L)'
;MATKCGNCGPGYSTPLEAMKGTEAPDYLATVDVDPKSPQYCQVIHRLPMPNLKDELHHSGWNTCSSCFGDSTKSRTKLVLPSLISSRIYVVDVGSEPRAPKLHKVIEPKDIHAKCELAFLHTSHCLASGEVMISSLGDVKGNGKGGFVLLDAETFEVKGTWERRGGAAPLGYDFWYQPRHNVMISTEWAAPNVLRDGFNPADVEAGLYGSHLYVWDWQRHEIVQTLSLKDGLIPLEIRFLHNPDAAQGFVGCALSSTIQRFYKNEGGTWSVEKVIQVPPKKVKGWLLPEMPGLIT
;
A
#
# COMPACT_ATOMS: atom_id res chain seq x y z
N MET A 1 21.31 -16.60 -12.87
CA MET A 1 21.71 -17.75 -12.02
C MET A 1 21.44 -17.39 -10.57
N ALA A 2 20.80 -18.25 -9.78
CA ALA A 2 20.63 -18.01 -8.35
C ALA A 2 22.01 -17.88 -7.71
N THR A 3 22.25 -16.80 -6.96
CA THR A 3 23.47 -16.58 -6.20
C THR A 3 23.59 -17.71 -5.18
N LYS A 4 24.39 -18.74 -5.47
CA LYS A 4 24.70 -19.79 -4.50
C LYS A 4 25.51 -19.15 -3.38
N CYS A 5 24.92 -19.06 -2.20
CA CYS A 5 25.61 -18.57 -1.01
C CYS A 5 26.70 -19.59 -0.65
N GLY A 6 27.97 -19.19 -0.78
CA GLY A 6 29.10 -20.12 -0.78
C GLY A 6 29.43 -20.74 0.58
N ASN A 7 29.04 -20.11 1.70
CA ASN A 7 29.45 -20.54 3.04
C ASN A 7 28.38 -20.37 4.15
N CYS A 8 27.23 -19.76 3.85
CA CYS A 8 26.18 -19.48 4.83
C CYS A 8 24.84 -19.89 4.22
N GLY A 9 23.94 -20.52 4.97
CA GLY A 9 22.56 -20.74 4.51
C GLY A 9 21.85 -19.40 4.20
N PRO A 10 20.61 -19.41 3.69
CA PRO A 10 19.85 -18.17 3.51
C PRO A 10 19.65 -17.47 4.87
N GLY A 11 20.10 -16.22 5.00
CA GLY A 11 19.89 -15.41 6.19
C GLY A 11 21.16 -14.67 6.66
N TYR A 12 20.96 -13.84 7.68
CA TYR A 12 22.01 -13.05 8.33
C TYR A 12 22.38 -13.70 9.67
N SER A 13 23.65 -13.63 10.07
CA SER A 13 24.10 -14.23 11.35
C SER A 13 23.54 -13.51 12.58
N THR A 14 23.08 -12.26 12.44
CA THR A 14 22.40 -11.48 13.48
C THR A 14 21.38 -10.51 12.84
N PRO A 15 20.39 -9.99 13.61
CA PRO A 15 19.56 -8.87 13.15
C PRO A 15 20.38 -7.64 12.73
N LEU A 16 21.52 -7.38 13.38
CA LEU A 16 22.40 -6.27 13.02
C LEU A 16 23.05 -6.47 11.64
N GLU A 17 23.44 -7.70 11.29
CA GLU A 17 23.89 -8.03 9.93
C GLU A 17 22.75 -7.92 8.91
N ALA A 18 21.51 -8.22 9.30
CA ALA A 18 20.35 -7.99 8.45
C ALA A 18 20.13 -6.50 8.13
N MET A 19 20.40 -5.63 9.12
CA MET A 19 20.32 -4.17 8.97
C MET A 19 21.41 -3.58 8.08
N LYS A 20 22.51 -4.30 7.79
CA LYS A 20 23.52 -3.85 6.82
C LYS A 20 22.99 -3.87 5.38
N GLY A 21 21.87 -4.54 5.15
CA GLY A 21 21.22 -4.67 3.85
C GLY A 21 22.00 -5.58 2.90
N THR A 22 21.37 -5.88 1.76
CA THR A 22 22.00 -6.59 0.65
C THR A 22 22.12 -5.65 -0.55
N GLU A 23 23.26 -5.67 -1.24
CA GLU A 23 23.37 -5.10 -2.59
C GLU A 23 22.71 -6.02 -3.64
N ALA A 24 21.46 -6.39 -3.38
CA ALA A 24 20.64 -7.19 -4.27
C ALA A 24 19.34 -6.45 -4.55
N PRO A 25 18.81 -6.51 -5.78
CA PRO A 25 17.52 -5.92 -6.09
C PRO A 25 16.42 -6.73 -5.42
N ASP A 26 15.31 -6.07 -5.18
CA ASP A 26 14.07 -6.74 -4.82
C ASP A 26 13.64 -7.70 -5.96
N TYR A 27 12.77 -8.65 -5.66
CA TYR A 27 12.28 -9.59 -6.67
C TYR A 27 10.84 -10.01 -6.40
N LEU A 28 10.13 -10.39 -7.46
CA LEU A 28 8.85 -11.08 -7.36
C LEU A 28 9.10 -12.60 -7.31
N ALA A 29 8.66 -13.25 -6.24
CA ALA A 29 8.65 -14.71 -6.14
C ALA A 29 7.31 -15.29 -6.57
N THR A 30 7.36 -16.36 -7.36
CA THR A 30 6.20 -17.21 -7.66
C THR A 30 6.26 -18.44 -6.78
N VAL A 31 5.24 -18.65 -5.95
CA VAL A 31 5.14 -19.80 -5.05
C VAL A 31 4.05 -20.73 -5.57
N ASP A 32 4.34 -22.03 -5.66
CA ASP A 32 3.33 -23.02 -5.99
C ASP A 32 2.48 -23.33 -4.75
N VAL A 33 1.20 -23.03 -4.85
CA VAL A 33 0.23 -23.17 -3.75
C VAL A 33 -0.77 -24.31 -3.96
N ASP A 34 -0.63 -25.10 -5.02
CA ASP A 34 -1.47 -26.27 -5.25
C ASP A 34 -1.00 -27.46 -4.37
N PRO A 35 -1.81 -27.94 -3.40
CA PRO A 35 -1.43 -29.06 -2.54
C PRO A 35 -1.15 -30.38 -3.29
N LYS A 36 -1.59 -30.51 -4.55
CA LYS A 36 -1.35 -31.68 -5.40
C LYS A 36 -0.06 -31.56 -6.24
N SER A 37 0.54 -30.38 -6.31
CA SER A 37 1.76 -30.15 -7.08
C SER A 37 2.96 -30.80 -6.37
N PRO A 38 3.89 -31.46 -7.11
CA PRO A 38 5.16 -31.91 -6.53
C PRO A 38 6.05 -30.75 -6.07
N GLN A 39 5.72 -29.51 -6.44
CA GLN A 39 6.42 -28.29 -6.03
C GLN A 39 5.64 -27.48 -4.98
N TYR A 40 4.59 -28.04 -4.38
CA TYR A 40 3.78 -27.36 -3.35
C TYR A 40 4.66 -26.72 -2.26
N CYS A 41 4.33 -25.49 -1.88
CA CYS A 41 5.05 -24.70 -0.87
C CYS A 41 6.51 -24.37 -1.25
N GLN A 42 6.84 -24.37 -2.54
CA GLN A 42 8.15 -23.97 -3.05
C GLN A 42 8.09 -22.70 -3.88
N VAL A 43 9.17 -21.91 -3.82
CA VAL A 43 9.40 -20.83 -4.79
C VAL A 43 9.84 -21.46 -6.11
N ILE A 44 8.94 -21.44 -7.10
CA ILE A 44 9.15 -22.04 -8.43
C ILE A 44 9.78 -21.07 -9.44
N HIS A 45 9.71 -19.76 -9.17
CA HIS A 45 10.33 -18.74 -9.99
C HIS A 45 10.67 -17.49 -9.19
N ARG A 46 11.74 -16.78 -9.60
CA ARG A 46 12.14 -15.48 -9.05
C ARG A 46 12.42 -14.53 -10.21
N LEU A 47 11.70 -13.42 -10.26
CA LEU A 47 11.93 -12.31 -11.18
C LEU A 47 12.64 -11.17 -10.44
N PRO A 48 13.97 -11.05 -10.52
CA PRO A 48 14.69 -9.92 -9.93
C PRO A 48 14.36 -8.62 -10.67
N MET A 49 14.17 -7.54 -9.91
CA MET A 49 14.01 -6.21 -10.46
C MET A 49 15.36 -5.68 -10.98
N PRO A 50 15.35 -4.81 -11.99
CA PRO A 50 16.59 -4.29 -12.57
C PRO A 50 17.32 -3.25 -11.71
N ASN A 51 16.67 -2.68 -10.67
CA ASN A 51 17.24 -1.63 -9.84
C ASN A 51 17.33 -2.04 -8.37
N LEU A 52 18.24 -1.38 -7.64
CA LEU A 52 18.40 -1.52 -6.20
C LEU A 52 17.55 -0.48 -5.45
N LYS A 53 17.26 -0.78 -4.18
CA LYS A 53 16.62 0.16 -3.23
C LYS A 53 15.25 0.64 -3.70
N ASP A 54 14.48 -0.25 -4.30
CA ASP A 54 13.11 0.01 -4.71
C ASP A 54 12.15 -0.03 -3.50
N GLU A 55 12.34 -1.01 -2.61
CA GLU A 55 11.42 -1.36 -1.53
C GLU A 55 10.06 -1.77 -2.11
N LEU A 56 10.04 -2.89 -2.83
CA LEU A 56 8.78 -3.52 -3.23
C LEU A 56 7.95 -3.86 -1.99
N HIS A 57 6.71 -3.39 -1.95
CA HIS A 57 5.87 -3.49 -0.75
C HIS A 57 4.46 -4.01 -1.08
N HIS A 58 3.64 -3.18 -1.74
CA HIS A 58 2.29 -3.53 -2.15
C HIS A 58 2.22 -3.88 -3.64
N SER A 59 1.19 -4.62 -4.02
CA SER A 59 0.93 -4.99 -5.41
C SER A 59 -0.56 -5.00 -5.71
N GLY A 60 -0.89 -4.74 -6.97
CA GLY A 60 -2.27 -4.72 -7.47
C GLY A 60 -2.33 -5.20 -8.90
N TRP A 61 -3.52 -5.57 -9.36
CA TRP A 61 -3.73 -6.00 -10.74
C TRP A 61 -4.09 -4.82 -11.63
N ASN A 62 -3.73 -4.88 -12.90
CA ASN A 62 -4.18 -3.90 -13.89
C ASN A 62 -5.71 -3.92 -14.09
N THR A 63 -6.34 -5.07 -13.86
CA THR A 63 -7.78 -5.27 -14.03
C THR A 63 -8.31 -6.22 -12.96
N CYS A 64 -9.49 -5.93 -12.45
CA CYS A 64 -10.19 -6.77 -11.48
C CYS A 64 -11.70 -6.73 -11.70
N SER A 65 -12.45 -7.26 -10.73
CA SER A 65 -13.91 -7.33 -10.78
C SER A 65 -14.60 -5.96 -10.86
N SER A 66 -13.87 -4.85 -10.67
CA SER A 66 -14.37 -3.51 -10.96
C SER A 66 -14.73 -3.30 -12.44
N CYS A 67 -14.14 -4.07 -13.35
CA CYS A 67 -14.47 -4.09 -14.78
C CYS A 67 -15.55 -5.14 -15.13
N PHE A 68 -16.39 -5.54 -14.18
CA PHE A 68 -17.42 -6.56 -14.41
C PHE A 68 -18.31 -6.22 -15.62
N GLY A 69 -18.41 -7.15 -16.56
CA GLY A 69 -19.20 -7.00 -17.78
C GLY A 69 -18.40 -6.55 -19.01
N ASP A 70 -17.15 -6.10 -18.85
CA ASP A 70 -16.27 -5.76 -19.97
C ASP A 70 -15.41 -6.97 -20.38
N SER A 71 -15.83 -7.68 -21.42
CA SER A 71 -15.14 -8.86 -21.95
C SER A 71 -13.80 -8.54 -22.64
N THR A 72 -13.49 -7.26 -22.88
CA THR A 72 -12.21 -6.86 -23.49
C THR A 72 -11.08 -6.79 -22.47
N LYS A 73 -11.41 -6.75 -21.17
CA LYS A 73 -10.43 -6.61 -20.09
C LYS A 73 -9.99 -7.97 -19.58
N SER A 74 -8.71 -8.07 -19.23
CA SER A 74 -8.13 -9.30 -18.68
C SER A 74 -7.08 -8.99 -17.62
N ARG A 75 -7.17 -9.73 -16.51
CA ARG A 75 -6.22 -9.68 -15.40
C ARG A 75 -4.94 -10.42 -15.78
N THR A 76 -4.02 -9.72 -16.44
CA THR A 76 -2.78 -10.32 -16.95
C THR A 76 -1.52 -9.64 -16.46
N LYS A 77 -1.62 -8.40 -15.94
CA LYS A 77 -0.46 -7.63 -15.49
C LYS A 77 -0.55 -7.33 -13.99
N LEU A 78 0.54 -7.60 -13.30
CA LEU A 78 0.74 -7.22 -11.90
C LEU A 78 1.49 -5.89 -11.86
N VAL A 79 0.97 -4.94 -11.11
CA VAL A 79 1.54 -3.61 -10.91
C VAL A 79 2.20 -3.56 -9.54
N LEU A 80 3.49 -3.26 -9.53
CA LEU A 80 4.37 -3.27 -8.36
C LEU A 80 4.93 -1.85 -8.15
N PRO A 81 4.21 -0.96 -7.46
CA PRO A 81 4.79 0.28 -6.97
C PRO A 81 5.91 0.00 -5.96
N SER A 82 6.95 0.82 -6.03
CA SER A 82 8.15 0.72 -5.19
C SER A 82 8.13 1.86 -4.17
N LEU A 83 8.15 1.51 -2.88
CA LEU A 83 7.89 2.44 -1.79
C LEU A 83 8.97 3.50 -1.65
N ILE A 84 10.24 3.18 -1.88
CA ILE A 84 11.34 4.15 -1.71
C ILE A 84 11.65 4.85 -3.03
N SER A 85 11.80 4.07 -4.10
CA SER A 85 12.25 4.65 -5.38
C SER A 85 11.14 5.39 -6.12
N SER A 86 9.87 5.15 -5.78
CA SER A 86 8.68 5.59 -6.55
C SER A 86 8.57 4.98 -7.94
N ARG A 87 9.41 4.00 -8.29
CA ARG A 87 9.32 3.29 -9.56
C ARG A 87 8.10 2.37 -9.56
N ILE A 88 7.52 2.13 -10.73
CA ILE A 88 6.45 1.14 -10.87
C ILE A 88 6.91 0.10 -11.88
N TYR A 89 6.93 -1.16 -11.45
CA TYR A 89 7.15 -2.29 -12.33
C TYR A 89 5.82 -2.90 -12.74
N VAL A 90 5.66 -3.10 -14.05
CA VAL A 90 4.55 -3.86 -14.60
C VAL A 90 5.08 -5.21 -15.01
N VAL A 91 4.53 -6.28 -14.44
CA VAL A 91 4.94 -7.65 -14.67
C VAL A 91 3.86 -8.39 -15.45
N ASP A 92 4.25 -9.03 -16.55
CA ASP A 92 3.40 -9.94 -17.30
C ASP A 92 3.28 -11.29 -16.58
N VAL A 93 2.07 -11.56 -16.08
CA VAL A 93 1.71 -12.85 -15.48
C VAL A 93 0.83 -13.66 -16.44
N GLY A 94 0.12 -13.01 -17.37
CA GLY A 94 -0.83 -13.66 -18.27
C GLY A 94 -0.19 -14.63 -19.26
N SER A 95 0.99 -14.29 -19.79
CA SER A 95 1.68 -15.13 -20.77
C SER A 95 2.22 -16.44 -20.17
N GLU A 96 2.75 -16.38 -18.94
CA GLU A 96 3.32 -17.55 -18.26
C GLU A 96 3.20 -17.38 -16.72
N PRO A 97 2.09 -17.80 -16.11
CA PRO A 97 1.82 -17.54 -14.69
C PRO A 97 2.85 -18.16 -13.72
N ARG A 98 3.48 -19.26 -14.12
CA ARG A 98 4.52 -19.95 -13.32
C ARG A 98 5.90 -19.30 -13.43
N ALA A 99 6.13 -18.47 -14.45
CA ALA A 99 7.38 -17.72 -14.64
C ALA A 99 7.11 -16.31 -15.21
N PRO A 100 6.55 -15.40 -14.39
CA PRO A 100 6.22 -14.03 -14.81
C PRO A 100 7.45 -13.26 -15.31
N LYS A 101 7.22 -12.33 -16.23
CA LYS A 101 8.29 -11.56 -16.91
C LYS A 101 8.06 -10.07 -16.78
N LEU A 102 9.13 -9.30 -16.66
CA LEU A 102 9.03 -7.84 -16.65
C LEU A 102 8.43 -7.37 -17.99
N HIS A 103 7.37 -6.58 -17.93
CA HIS A 103 6.66 -6.05 -19.10
C HIS A 103 7.04 -4.60 -19.37
N LYS A 104 7.02 -3.76 -18.33
CA LYS A 104 7.33 -2.33 -18.44
C LYS A 104 7.86 -1.78 -17.12
N VAL A 105 8.70 -0.77 -17.21
CA VAL A 105 9.16 0.03 -16.08
C VAL A 105 8.67 1.46 -16.30
N ILE A 106 8.02 2.03 -15.29
CA ILE A 106 7.68 3.45 -15.24
C ILE A 106 8.67 4.11 -14.30
N GLU A 107 9.49 5.01 -14.83
CA GLU A 107 10.55 5.64 -14.05
C GLU A 107 10.02 6.74 -13.14
N PRO A 108 10.62 6.95 -11.96
CA PRO A 108 10.17 7.95 -10.98
C PRO A 108 10.03 9.36 -11.57
N LYS A 109 10.92 9.74 -12.51
CA LYS A 109 10.89 11.05 -13.17
C LYS A 109 9.55 11.35 -13.84
N ASP A 110 8.89 10.36 -14.42
CA ASP A 110 7.63 10.55 -15.16
C ASP A 110 6.47 10.78 -14.17
N ILE A 111 6.53 10.10 -13.03
CA ILE A 111 5.57 10.24 -11.93
C ILE A 111 5.76 11.59 -11.25
N HIS A 112 7.00 11.95 -10.92
CA HIS A 112 7.35 13.22 -10.29
C HIS A 112 6.92 14.41 -11.17
N ALA A 113 7.20 14.35 -12.46
CA ALA A 113 6.89 15.44 -13.39
C ALA A 113 5.38 15.63 -13.59
N LYS A 114 4.59 14.54 -13.60
CA LYS A 114 3.15 14.60 -13.87
C LYS A 114 2.28 14.73 -12.62
N CYS A 115 2.75 14.25 -11.48
CA CYS A 115 1.94 14.12 -10.27
C CYS A 115 2.51 14.89 -9.07
N GLU A 116 3.81 15.21 -9.07
CA GLU A 116 4.50 15.78 -7.90
C GLU A 116 4.30 14.92 -6.64
N LEU A 117 4.22 13.60 -6.83
CA LEU A 117 4.07 12.57 -5.79
C LEU A 117 5.27 11.62 -5.86
N ALA A 118 5.60 11.02 -4.71
CA ALA A 118 6.64 10.02 -4.54
C ALA A 118 6.23 9.04 -3.42
N PHE A 119 7.03 8.00 -3.22
CA PHE A 119 6.82 6.96 -2.21
C PHE A 119 5.49 6.22 -2.40
N LEU A 120 5.39 5.47 -3.49
CA LEU A 120 4.15 4.84 -3.92
C LEU A 120 3.85 3.55 -3.14
N HIS A 121 2.58 3.34 -2.78
CA HIS A 121 2.18 2.28 -1.85
C HIS A 121 1.09 1.38 -2.44
N THR A 122 -0.18 1.57 -2.07
CA THR A 122 -1.26 0.67 -2.47
C THR A 122 -1.65 0.92 -3.91
N SER A 123 -1.96 -0.14 -4.68
CA SER A 123 -2.50 -0.02 -6.03
C SER A 123 -3.82 -0.78 -6.20
N HIS A 124 -4.80 -0.12 -6.84
CA HIS A 124 -6.10 -0.70 -7.14
C HIS A 124 -6.53 -0.36 -8.58
N CYS A 125 -7.00 -1.39 -9.30
CA CYS A 125 -7.69 -1.26 -10.60
C CYS A 125 -9.05 -0.60 -10.45
N LEU A 126 -9.40 0.31 -11.36
CA LEU A 126 -10.65 1.04 -11.39
C LEU A 126 -11.54 0.58 -12.55
N ALA A 127 -12.85 0.75 -12.40
CA ALA A 127 -13.82 0.47 -13.45
C ALA A 127 -13.62 1.36 -14.70
N SER A 128 -12.95 2.51 -14.56
CA SER A 128 -12.58 3.42 -15.64
C SER A 128 -11.51 2.87 -16.59
N GLY A 129 -10.93 1.71 -16.30
CA GLY A 129 -9.79 1.17 -17.05
C GLY A 129 -8.46 1.80 -16.63
N GLU A 130 -8.38 2.33 -15.42
CA GLU A 130 -7.18 2.91 -14.83
C GLU A 130 -6.68 2.07 -13.65
N VAL A 131 -5.41 2.22 -13.29
CA VAL A 131 -4.86 1.78 -12.01
C VAL A 131 -4.54 3.02 -11.19
N MET A 132 -5.10 3.08 -9.98
CA MET A 132 -4.85 4.15 -9.04
C MET A 132 -3.88 3.68 -7.96
N ILE A 133 -2.91 4.52 -7.61
CA ILE A 133 -1.82 4.17 -6.69
C ILE A 133 -1.63 5.27 -5.66
N SER A 134 -1.69 4.97 -4.36
CA SER A 134 -1.46 5.95 -3.31
C SER A 134 0.00 6.34 -3.16
N SER A 135 0.23 7.55 -2.64
CA SER A 135 1.54 8.07 -2.25
C SER A 135 1.61 8.41 -0.76
N LEU A 136 2.78 8.23 -0.15
CA LEU A 136 3.04 8.74 1.21
C LEU A 136 3.46 10.22 1.19
N GLY A 137 4.12 10.68 0.11
CA GLY A 137 4.75 11.99 0.12
C GLY A 137 4.99 12.66 -1.22
N ASP A 138 5.55 13.86 -1.13
CA ASP A 138 6.06 14.60 -2.27
C ASP A 138 7.50 14.18 -2.62
N VAL A 139 8.03 14.74 -3.71
CA VAL A 139 9.40 14.47 -4.20
C VAL A 139 10.52 14.89 -3.24
N LYS A 140 10.19 15.66 -2.20
CA LYS A 140 11.11 16.10 -1.14
C LYS A 140 10.97 15.25 0.14
N GLY A 141 10.08 14.26 0.14
CA GLY A 141 9.79 13.40 1.28
C GLY A 141 8.90 14.04 2.34
N ASN A 142 8.24 15.16 2.04
CA ASN A 142 7.21 15.72 2.92
C ASN A 142 5.90 14.94 2.76
N GLY A 143 5.03 15.03 3.77
CA GLY A 143 3.71 14.40 3.73
C GLY A 143 2.85 14.94 2.58
N LYS A 144 2.31 14.02 1.76
CA LYS A 144 1.37 14.32 0.69
C LYS A 144 0.64 13.05 0.25
N GLY A 145 -0.59 12.89 0.75
CA GLY A 145 -1.48 11.77 0.42
C GLY A 145 -2.29 12.04 -0.85
N GLY A 146 -1.68 11.77 -2.00
CA GLY A 146 -2.34 11.82 -3.31
C GLY A 146 -2.38 10.46 -3.99
N PHE A 147 -2.91 10.42 -5.21
CA PHE A 147 -3.05 9.17 -5.95
C PHE A 147 -2.63 9.32 -7.42
N VAL A 148 -1.65 8.53 -7.84
CA VAL A 148 -1.21 8.44 -9.23
C VAL A 148 -2.21 7.61 -10.04
N LEU A 149 -2.61 8.11 -11.21
CA LEU A 149 -3.38 7.35 -12.19
C LEU A 149 -2.50 6.85 -13.33
N LEU A 150 -2.59 5.55 -13.59
CA LEU A 150 -2.06 4.91 -14.78
C LEU A 150 -3.20 4.45 -15.68
N ASP A 151 -3.00 4.55 -16.99
CA ASP A 151 -3.80 3.79 -17.94
C ASP A 151 -3.54 2.28 -17.79
N ALA A 152 -4.58 1.44 -17.68
CA ALA A 152 -4.40 0.01 -17.35
C ALA A 152 -3.91 -0.87 -18.52
N GLU A 153 -3.85 -0.34 -19.74
CA GLU A 153 -3.40 -1.07 -20.94
C GLU A 153 -2.01 -0.62 -21.37
N THR A 154 -1.82 0.68 -21.51
CA THR A 154 -0.56 1.31 -21.95
C THR A 154 0.40 1.54 -20.79
N PHE A 155 -0.10 1.62 -19.55
CA PHE A 155 0.66 1.99 -18.35
C PHE A 155 1.33 3.36 -18.46
N GLU A 156 0.71 4.28 -19.19
CA GLU A 156 1.11 5.68 -19.17
C GLU A 156 0.59 6.39 -17.91
N VAL A 157 1.44 7.22 -17.31
CA VAL A 157 1.06 8.08 -16.19
C VAL A 157 0.12 9.18 -16.72
N LYS A 158 -1.09 9.25 -16.19
CA LYS A 158 -2.13 10.21 -16.61
C LYS A 158 -2.11 11.49 -15.77
N GLY A 159 -1.66 11.41 -14.52
CA GLY A 159 -1.69 12.50 -13.55
C GLY A 159 -2.20 12.02 -12.19
N THR A 160 -2.78 12.93 -11.42
CA THR A 160 -3.38 12.62 -10.11
C THR A 160 -4.88 12.34 -10.22
N TRP A 161 -5.42 11.52 -9.31
CA TRP A 161 -6.87 11.30 -9.20
C TRP A 161 -7.57 12.48 -8.54
N GLU A 162 -7.03 12.96 -7.43
CA GLU A 162 -7.57 14.11 -6.71
C GLU A 162 -7.48 15.39 -7.54
N ARG A 163 -8.38 16.34 -7.28
CA ARG A 163 -8.30 17.67 -7.89
C ARG A 163 -6.98 18.35 -7.53
N ARG A 164 -6.48 19.20 -8.43
CA ARG A 164 -5.24 19.95 -8.24
C ARG A 164 -5.26 20.70 -6.90
N GLY A 165 -4.27 20.41 -6.05
CA GLY A 165 -4.16 21.01 -4.71
C GLY A 165 -5.05 20.37 -3.63
N GLY A 166 -5.78 19.30 -3.96
CA GLY A 166 -6.70 18.59 -3.07
C GLY A 166 -6.11 17.37 -2.36
N ALA A 167 -4.78 17.20 -2.36
CA ALA A 167 -4.12 16.08 -1.69
C ALA A 167 -4.30 16.18 -0.16
N ALA A 168 -4.40 15.02 0.50
CA ALA A 168 -4.40 14.96 1.96
C ALA A 168 -3.00 15.29 2.53
N PRO A 169 -2.92 15.80 3.77
CA PRO A 169 -1.64 16.06 4.45
C PRO A 169 -0.72 14.84 4.54
N LEU A 170 -1.28 13.65 4.73
CA LEU A 170 -0.56 12.38 4.80
C LEU A 170 -1.30 11.33 3.96
N GLY A 171 -0.57 10.30 3.52
CA GLY A 171 -1.13 9.17 2.79
C GLY A 171 -0.55 7.84 3.24
N TYR A 172 -1.31 6.77 2.99
CA TYR A 172 -0.88 5.38 3.15
C TYR A 172 -1.72 4.46 2.25
N ASP A 173 -2.85 3.96 2.75
CA ASP A 173 -3.75 3.05 2.06
C ASP A 173 -5.05 3.76 1.66
N PHE A 174 -5.81 3.15 0.75
CA PHE A 174 -7.13 3.63 0.39
C PHE A 174 -8.00 2.51 -0.13
N TRP A 175 -9.31 2.66 0.04
CA TRP A 175 -10.28 1.79 -0.60
C TRP A 175 -11.52 2.60 -0.98
N TYR A 176 -12.22 2.16 -2.02
CA TYR A 176 -13.37 2.87 -2.56
C TYR A 176 -14.62 1.99 -2.63
N GLN A 177 -15.79 2.62 -2.55
CA GLN A 177 -17.11 1.98 -2.65
C GLN A 177 -18.04 2.85 -3.51
N PRO A 178 -18.03 2.68 -4.85
CA PRO A 178 -18.63 3.66 -5.76
C PRO A 178 -20.16 3.74 -5.66
N ARG A 179 -20.84 2.66 -5.24
CA ARG A 179 -22.31 2.67 -4.98
C ARG A 179 -22.71 3.67 -3.88
N HIS A 180 -21.77 4.07 -3.04
CA HIS A 180 -21.97 5.07 -2.00
C HIS A 180 -21.27 6.40 -2.30
N ASN A 181 -20.75 6.58 -3.52
CA ASN A 181 -19.98 7.74 -3.97
C ASN A 181 -18.81 8.10 -3.04
N VAL A 182 -18.06 7.08 -2.58
CA VAL A 182 -17.01 7.29 -1.58
C VAL A 182 -15.70 6.59 -1.92
N MET A 183 -14.60 7.25 -1.60
CA MET A 183 -13.32 6.62 -1.26
C MET A 183 -12.92 7.06 0.14
N ILE A 184 -12.25 6.20 0.89
CA ILE A 184 -11.63 6.56 2.17
C ILE A 184 -10.15 6.22 2.11
N SER A 185 -9.31 7.15 2.52
CA SER A 185 -7.86 6.97 2.62
C SER A 185 -7.34 7.16 4.04
N THR A 186 -6.18 6.56 4.31
CA THR A 186 -5.55 6.51 5.62
C THR A 186 -4.21 7.24 5.67
N GLU A 187 -3.55 7.23 6.81
CA GLU A 187 -2.34 7.99 7.10
C GLU A 187 -1.29 7.14 7.81
N TRP A 188 -0.04 7.23 7.34
CA TRP A 188 1.09 6.71 8.11
C TRP A 188 1.94 7.83 8.70
N ALA A 189 2.91 8.33 7.95
CA ALA A 189 3.71 9.50 8.25
C ALA A 189 4.43 9.96 6.98
N ALA A 190 5.01 11.16 7.02
CA ALA A 190 5.82 11.65 5.91
C ALA A 190 7.06 10.77 5.71
N PRO A 191 7.53 10.55 4.47
CA PRO A 191 8.73 9.76 4.22
C PRO A 191 9.98 10.23 4.98
N ASN A 192 10.16 11.54 5.17
CA ASN A 192 11.27 12.10 5.96
C ASN A 192 11.23 11.72 7.45
N VAL A 193 10.09 11.28 7.97
CA VAL A 193 9.91 10.78 9.34
C VAL A 193 10.20 9.27 9.42
N LEU A 194 9.92 8.53 8.34
CA LEU A 194 9.96 7.07 8.33
C LEU A 194 11.29 6.48 7.88
N ARG A 195 12.02 7.18 7.00
CA ARG A 195 13.19 6.65 6.29
C ARG A 195 14.31 6.13 7.19
N ASP A 196 14.40 6.65 8.41
CA ASP A 196 15.44 6.32 9.39
C ASP A 196 14.93 5.36 10.49
N GLY A 197 13.70 4.85 10.32
CA GLY A 197 13.04 3.92 11.23
C GLY A 197 12.07 4.58 12.21
N PHE A 198 11.36 3.76 12.97
CA PHE A 198 10.40 4.22 13.96
C PHE A 198 11.10 4.88 15.16
N ASN A 199 10.61 6.06 15.56
CA ASN A 199 11.13 6.83 16.68
C ASN A 199 9.97 7.31 17.58
N PRO A 200 9.93 6.90 18.86
CA PRO A 200 8.88 7.34 19.79
C PRO A 200 8.76 8.86 19.96
N ALA A 201 9.87 9.61 19.84
CA ALA A 201 9.82 11.07 19.96
C ALA A 201 9.02 11.72 18.82
N ASP A 202 9.00 11.10 17.63
CA ASP A 202 8.22 11.59 16.50
C ASP A 202 6.72 11.32 16.68
N VAL A 203 6.35 10.31 17.46
CA VAL A 203 4.96 10.09 17.90
C VAL A 203 4.52 11.19 18.85
N GLU A 204 5.36 11.53 19.85
CA GLU A 204 5.07 12.62 20.79
C GLU A 204 4.98 13.99 20.09
N ALA A 205 5.79 14.20 19.05
CA ALA A 205 5.74 15.37 18.18
C ALA A 205 4.52 15.41 17.23
N GLY A 206 3.69 14.35 17.21
CA GLY A 206 2.48 14.29 16.38
C GLY A 206 2.77 14.09 14.88
N LEU A 207 3.92 13.51 14.52
CA LEU A 207 4.33 13.31 13.13
C LEU A 207 3.73 12.06 12.47
N TYR A 208 2.98 11.27 13.23
CA TYR A 208 2.28 10.08 12.77
C TYR A 208 0.76 10.31 12.63
N GLY A 209 0.17 9.65 11.64
CA GLY A 209 -1.22 9.77 11.25
C GLY A 209 -2.21 9.36 12.34
N SER A 210 -3.37 10.00 12.32
CA SER A 210 -4.49 9.75 13.24
C SER A 210 -5.86 10.10 12.63
N HIS A 211 -5.92 10.21 11.31
CA HIS A 211 -7.13 10.58 10.58
C HIS A 211 -7.46 9.61 9.46
N LEU A 212 -8.74 9.59 9.09
CA LEU A 212 -9.21 9.09 7.81
C LEU A 212 -9.74 10.26 6.99
N TYR A 213 -9.52 10.23 5.68
CA TYR A 213 -10.08 11.21 4.75
C TYR A 213 -11.18 10.55 3.93
N VAL A 214 -12.37 11.14 3.97
CA VAL A 214 -13.52 10.73 3.17
C VAL A 214 -13.56 11.61 1.92
N TRP A 215 -13.50 10.96 0.77
CA TRP A 215 -13.48 11.60 -0.53
C TRP A 215 -14.81 11.35 -1.24
N ASP A 216 -15.35 12.38 -1.87
CA ASP A 216 -16.40 12.24 -2.86
C ASP A 216 -15.82 11.58 -4.12
N TRP A 217 -16.29 10.38 -4.42
CA TRP A 217 -15.74 9.55 -5.50
C TRP A 217 -15.92 10.15 -6.88
N GLN A 218 -16.99 10.92 -7.13
CA GLN A 218 -17.25 11.55 -8.43
C GLN A 218 -16.57 12.91 -8.56
N ARG A 219 -16.51 13.67 -7.46
CA ARG A 219 -15.91 15.02 -7.47
C ARG A 219 -14.40 15.01 -7.28
N HIS A 220 -13.86 13.93 -6.71
CA HIS A 220 -12.44 13.75 -6.37
C HIS A 220 -11.95 14.79 -5.35
N GLU A 221 -12.78 15.03 -4.33
CA GLU A 221 -12.58 16.06 -3.30
C GLU A 221 -12.77 15.46 -1.90
N ILE A 222 -11.95 15.87 -0.93
CA ILE A 222 -12.19 15.54 0.49
C ILE A 222 -13.45 16.27 0.95
N VAL A 223 -14.42 15.51 1.48
CA VAL A 223 -15.69 16.03 2.01
C VAL A 223 -15.78 15.92 3.52
N GLN A 224 -14.97 15.07 4.14
CA GLN A 224 -14.93 14.91 5.59
C GLN A 224 -13.56 14.37 6.03
N THR A 225 -13.09 14.83 7.19
CA THR A 225 -11.94 14.27 7.89
C THR A 225 -12.42 13.67 9.21
N LEU A 226 -12.08 12.41 9.45
CA LEU A 226 -12.46 11.66 10.65
C LEU A 226 -11.24 11.55 11.56
N SER A 227 -11.28 12.18 12.74
CA SER A 227 -10.21 12.05 13.73
C SER A 227 -10.41 10.77 14.55
N LEU A 228 -9.34 9.97 14.66
CA LEU A 228 -9.32 8.71 15.39
C LEU A 228 -8.71 8.92 16.78
N LYS A 229 -9.55 9.21 17.78
CA LYS A 229 -9.10 9.49 19.17
C LYS A 229 -8.14 8.42 19.73
N ASP A 230 -8.46 7.14 19.49
CA ASP A 230 -7.67 5.97 19.90
C ASP A 230 -7.16 5.18 18.68
N GLY A 231 -6.76 5.86 17.61
CA GLY A 231 -6.34 5.23 16.35
C GLY A 231 -5.09 5.88 15.77
N LEU A 232 -3.93 5.57 16.35
CA LEU A 232 -2.64 6.05 15.84
C LEU A 232 -2.11 5.12 14.75
N ILE A 233 -1.57 5.72 13.69
CA ILE A 233 -1.07 5.04 12.50
C ILE A 233 -2.17 4.14 11.88
N PRO A 234 -3.28 4.73 11.38
CA PRO A 234 -4.27 3.98 10.62
C PRO A 234 -3.63 3.48 9.32
N LEU A 235 -3.39 2.18 9.23
CA LEU A 235 -2.74 1.54 8.08
C LEU A 235 -3.80 1.02 7.10
N GLU A 236 -4.03 -0.29 7.09
CA GLU A 236 -4.85 -0.96 6.10
C GLU A 236 -6.34 -0.64 6.29
N ILE A 237 -6.99 -0.22 5.22
CA ILE A 237 -8.42 0.06 5.20
C ILE A 237 -9.16 -0.95 4.33
N ARG A 238 -10.28 -1.46 4.83
CA ARG A 238 -11.09 -2.48 4.16
C ARG A 238 -12.56 -2.13 4.26
N PHE A 239 -13.19 -1.82 3.13
CA PHE A 239 -14.66 -1.88 3.04
C PHE A 239 -15.14 -3.32 3.14
N LEU A 240 -16.36 -3.53 3.65
CA LEU A 240 -17.02 -4.81 3.48
C LEU A 240 -17.18 -5.13 1.98
N HIS A 241 -16.98 -6.40 1.61
CA HIS A 241 -17.07 -6.83 0.22
C HIS A 241 -18.48 -6.71 -0.38
N ASN A 242 -19.53 -6.65 0.46
CA ASN A 242 -20.87 -6.34 -0.01
C ASN A 242 -20.90 -4.89 -0.53
N PRO A 243 -21.10 -4.66 -1.84
CA PRO A 243 -21.06 -3.32 -2.43
C PRO A 243 -22.18 -2.38 -1.92
N ASP A 244 -23.24 -2.93 -1.30
CA ASP A 244 -24.34 -2.17 -0.71
C ASP A 244 -24.11 -1.82 0.77
N ALA A 245 -23.03 -2.31 1.37
CA ALA A 245 -22.66 -1.97 2.74
C ALA A 245 -21.85 -0.67 2.79
N ALA A 246 -22.36 0.30 3.55
CA ALA A 246 -21.72 1.60 3.78
C ALA A 246 -20.84 1.59 5.03
N GLN A 247 -19.99 0.58 5.17
CA GLN A 247 -19.08 0.44 6.31
C GLN A 247 -17.86 -0.42 5.99
N GLY A 248 -16.86 -0.32 6.84
CA GLY A 248 -15.65 -1.12 6.80
C GLY A 248 -14.81 -0.92 8.05
N PHE A 249 -13.56 -1.37 7.99
CA PHE A 249 -12.64 -1.35 9.12
C PHE A 249 -11.27 -0.81 8.72
N VAL A 250 -10.59 -0.21 9.69
CA VAL A 250 -9.19 0.20 9.58
C VAL A 250 -8.40 -0.35 10.77
N GLY A 251 -7.21 -0.90 10.49
CA GLY A 251 -6.25 -1.27 11.52
C GLY A 251 -5.40 -0.07 11.93
N CYS A 252 -5.33 0.23 13.23
CA CYS A 252 -4.47 1.28 13.76
C CYS A 252 -3.28 0.65 14.48
N ALA A 253 -2.12 0.70 13.83
CA ALA A 253 -0.97 -0.12 14.16
C ALA A 253 -0.41 0.18 15.55
N LEU A 254 -0.18 1.46 15.87
CA LEU A 254 0.48 1.84 17.11
C LEU A 254 -0.44 1.75 18.32
N SER A 255 -1.73 2.06 18.14
CA SER A 255 -2.73 1.95 19.21
C SER A 255 -3.26 0.53 19.42
N SER A 256 -2.91 -0.43 18.54
CA SER A 256 -3.39 -1.81 18.59
C SER A 256 -4.93 -1.91 18.54
N THR A 257 -5.57 -1.05 17.75
CA THR A 257 -7.03 -0.97 17.65
C THR A 257 -7.53 -1.30 16.25
N ILE A 258 -8.75 -1.85 16.15
CA ILE A 258 -9.51 -1.85 14.90
C ILE A 258 -10.68 -0.89 15.07
N GLN A 259 -10.80 0.03 14.12
CA GLN A 259 -11.90 0.99 14.10
C GLN A 259 -12.84 0.66 12.95
N ARG A 260 -14.15 0.68 13.22
CA ARG A 260 -15.20 0.58 12.21
C ARG A 260 -15.50 1.99 11.72
N PHE A 261 -15.40 2.22 10.42
CA PHE A 261 -15.96 3.40 9.79
C PHE A 261 -17.30 3.04 9.13
N TYR A 262 -18.30 3.91 9.23
CA TYR A 262 -19.64 3.65 8.71
C TYR A 262 -20.39 4.94 8.39
N LYS A 263 -21.35 4.86 7.46
CA LYS A 263 -22.29 5.94 7.19
C LYS A 263 -23.39 5.94 8.26
N ASN A 264 -23.52 7.05 8.99
CA ASN A 264 -24.49 7.21 10.08
C ASN A 264 -25.88 7.62 9.56
N GLU A 265 -26.86 7.71 10.47
CA GLU A 265 -28.25 8.11 10.17
C GLU A 265 -28.36 9.54 9.60
N GLY A 266 -27.41 10.41 9.93
CA GLY A 266 -27.30 11.76 9.36
C GLY A 266 -26.71 11.80 7.95
N GLY A 267 -26.34 10.65 7.38
CA GLY A 267 -25.78 10.55 6.04
C GLY A 267 -24.30 10.91 5.91
N THR A 268 -23.61 11.22 7.01
CA THR A 268 -22.15 11.45 7.07
C THR A 268 -21.42 10.19 7.54
N TRP A 269 -20.09 10.19 7.50
CA TRP A 269 -19.29 9.07 7.98
C TRP A 269 -18.91 9.25 9.46
N SER A 270 -18.78 8.15 10.18
CA SER A 270 -18.39 8.11 11.57
C SER A 270 -17.45 6.94 11.82
N VAL A 271 -16.70 7.02 12.91
CA VAL A 271 -15.71 6.02 13.33
C VAL A 271 -15.96 5.62 14.77
N GLU A 272 -15.77 4.35 15.06
CA GLU A 272 -15.78 3.84 16.43
C GLU A 272 -14.77 2.71 16.60
N LYS A 273 -14.18 2.60 17.80
CA LYS A 273 -13.33 1.49 18.16
C LYS A 273 -14.18 0.24 18.41
N VAL A 274 -13.86 -0.85 17.71
CA VAL A 274 -14.58 -2.12 17.85
C VAL A 274 -13.71 -3.24 18.43
N ILE A 275 -12.39 -3.15 18.29
CA ILE A 275 -11.44 -4.12 18.85
C ILE A 275 -10.27 -3.37 19.48
N GLN A 276 -9.83 -3.85 20.64
CA GLN A 276 -8.58 -3.48 21.30
C GLN A 276 -7.76 -4.73 21.54
N VAL A 277 -6.52 -4.75 21.07
CA VAL A 277 -5.54 -5.76 21.48
C VAL A 277 -4.75 -5.21 22.66
N PRO A 278 -4.75 -5.88 23.84
CA PRO A 278 -4.01 -5.40 25.00
C PRO A 278 -2.50 -5.60 24.79
N PRO A 279 -1.65 -4.70 25.29
CA PRO A 279 -0.21 -4.88 25.27
C PRO A 279 0.22 -6.06 26.16
N LYS A 280 1.43 -6.57 25.92
CA LYS A 280 2.02 -7.65 26.74
C LYS A 280 3.28 -7.18 27.45
N LYS A 281 3.39 -7.54 28.73
CA LYS A 281 4.66 -7.42 29.47
C LYS A 281 5.63 -8.50 29.01
N VAL A 282 6.80 -8.07 28.56
CA VAL A 282 7.85 -8.95 28.02
C VAL A 282 9.21 -8.56 28.60
N LYS A 283 10.17 -9.48 28.62
CA LYS A 283 11.57 -9.20 29.00
C LYS A 283 12.41 -8.99 27.74
N GLY A 284 13.40 -8.10 27.79
CA GLY A 284 14.32 -7.83 26.67
C GLY A 284 13.74 -6.95 25.56
N TRP A 285 12.61 -6.28 25.82
CA TRP A 285 12.00 -5.29 24.93
C TRP A 285 12.41 -3.87 25.35
N LEU A 286 12.42 -2.95 24.38
CA LEU A 286 12.86 -1.58 24.58
C LEU A 286 11.92 -0.76 25.50
N LEU A 287 10.63 -1.09 25.53
CA LEU A 287 9.59 -0.38 26.30
C LEU A 287 9.05 -1.24 27.45
N PRO A 288 8.37 -0.65 28.46
CA PRO A 288 7.79 -1.39 29.59
C PRO A 288 6.76 -2.45 29.18
N GLU A 289 6.02 -2.19 28.10
CA GLU A 289 5.06 -3.11 27.51
C GLU A 289 5.23 -3.13 25.98
N MET A 290 4.98 -4.29 25.39
CA MET A 290 4.99 -4.47 23.94
C MET A 290 3.55 -4.31 23.41
N PRO A 291 3.25 -3.25 22.63
CA PRO A 291 1.94 -3.11 22.02
C PRO A 291 1.73 -4.20 20.95
N GLY A 292 0.46 -4.53 20.67
CA GLY A 292 0.15 -5.27 19.46
C GLY A 292 0.33 -4.36 18.25
N LEU A 293 0.96 -4.81 17.18
CA LEU A 293 0.93 -4.08 15.91
C LEU A 293 -0.15 -4.70 15.03
N ILE A 294 -1.17 -3.91 14.67
CA ILE A 294 -2.23 -4.32 13.75
C ILE A 294 -1.95 -3.67 12.40
N THR A 295 -1.57 -4.49 11.42
CA THR A 295 -1.50 -4.12 10.00
C THR A 295 -2.69 -4.70 9.29
#